data_AF-A0A9P0G530-F1
#
_entry.id   AF-A0A9P0G530-F1
#
_cell.length_a   1.000
_cell.length_b   1.000
_cell.length_c   1.000
_cell.angle_alpha   90.00
_cell.angle_beta   90.00
_cell.angle_gamma   90.00
#
_symmetry.space_group_name_H-M   'P 1'
#
loop_
_entity.id
_entity.type
_entity.pdbx_description
1 polymer ?
#
loop_
_entity_poly.entity_id
_entity_poly.type
_entity_poly.pdbx_seq_one_letter_code
_entity_poly.pdbx_strand_id
1 'polypeptide(L)'
;MPEKTFKFPASEDKRKLKFQMQWFERFSWLVYMSTGQQGALCIYCVLFARDCTGKGSHQQLKFLVTQLLTKWKDAVHDFKHHSEIQYHKSSVLLADNFMKMYNKSQPNIISQIDNGYLAQIAENRKRLISIIETIKLCGRQELALKGM
;
A
#
# COMPACT_ATOMS: atom_id res chain seq x y z
N MET A 1 1.60 10.74 -7.74
CA MET A 1 0.83 12.01 -7.66
C MET A 1 1.01 12.76 -8.96
N PRO A 2 -0.02 13.42 -9.51
CA PRO A 2 0.13 14.22 -10.72
C PRO A 2 1.14 15.35 -10.49
N GLU A 3 1.90 15.70 -11.52
CA GLU A 3 2.80 16.86 -11.46
C GLU A 3 2.01 18.15 -11.23
N LYS A 4 2.65 19.17 -10.65
CA LYS A 4 2.00 20.48 -10.36
C LYS A 4 1.45 21.17 -11.62
N THR A 5 1.95 20.79 -12.79
CA THR A 5 1.54 21.29 -14.12
C THR A 5 0.32 20.56 -14.68
N PHE A 6 -0.13 19.47 -14.05
CA PHE A 6 -1.25 18.67 -14.50
C PHE A 6 -2.55 19.49 -14.46
N LYS A 7 -3.23 19.57 -15.61
CA LYS A 7 -4.51 20.28 -15.74
C LYS A 7 -5.66 19.31 -15.48
N PHE A 8 -6.29 19.43 -14.31
CA PHE A 8 -7.46 18.62 -14.00
C PHE A 8 -8.64 18.95 -14.94
N PRO A 9 -9.34 17.92 -15.46
CA PRO A 9 -10.52 18.10 -16.28
C PRO A 9 -11.63 18.77 -15.46
N ALA A 10 -12.43 19.58 -16.14
CA ALA A 10 -13.66 20.12 -15.56
C ALA A 10 -14.73 19.02 -15.51
N SER A 11 -15.56 19.05 -14.48
CA SER A 11 -16.77 18.23 -14.43
C SER A 11 -17.73 18.66 -15.55
N GLU A 12 -18.55 17.71 -16.02
CA GLU A 12 -19.56 17.94 -17.06
C GLU A 12 -20.74 18.81 -16.59
N ASP A 13 -20.77 19.18 -15.31
CA ASP A 13 -21.78 20.05 -14.73
C ASP A 13 -21.69 21.49 -15.25
N LYS A 14 -22.82 22.21 -15.18
CA LYS A 14 -22.94 23.64 -15.55
C LYS A 14 -21.85 24.54 -14.93
N ARG A 15 -21.37 24.20 -13.72
CA ARG A 15 -20.37 24.98 -12.98
C ARG A 15 -18.92 24.67 -13.40
N LYS A 16 -18.68 23.63 -14.22
CA LYS A 16 -17.34 23.24 -14.72
C LYS A 16 -16.27 23.19 -13.63
N LEU A 17 -16.60 22.63 -12.48
CA LEU A 17 -15.70 22.54 -11.33
C LEU A 17 -14.54 21.59 -11.63
N LYS A 18 -13.41 21.79 -10.95
CA LYS A 18 -12.20 20.97 -11.15
C LYS A 18 -11.69 20.46 -9.81
N PHE A 19 -10.99 19.33 -9.86
CA PHE A 19 -10.21 18.86 -8.72
C PHE A 19 -9.18 19.92 -8.28
N GLN A 20 -9.01 20.09 -6.98
CA GLN A 20 -8.11 21.10 -6.41
C GLN A 20 -6.87 20.45 -5.79
N MET A 21 -5.67 20.90 -6.16
CA MET A 21 -4.40 20.38 -5.62
C MET A 21 -4.32 20.46 -4.09
N GLN A 22 -4.87 21.53 -3.50
CA GLN A 22 -4.88 21.74 -2.05
C GLN A 22 -5.56 20.60 -1.27
N TRP A 23 -6.40 19.80 -1.93
CA TRP A 23 -7.02 18.65 -1.28
C TRP A 23 -6.01 17.56 -0.92
N PHE A 24 -4.88 17.44 -1.63
CA PHE A 24 -3.82 16.52 -1.26
C PHE A 24 -3.16 16.89 0.07
N GLU A 25 -2.99 18.19 0.35
CA GLU A 25 -2.43 18.67 1.60
C GLU A 25 -3.37 18.41 2.78
N ARG A 26 -4.68 18.50 2.53
CA ARG A 26 -5.71 18.28 3.54
C ARG A 26 -6.00 16.80 3.80
N PHE A 27 -5.90 15.95 2.77
CA PHE A 27 -6.26 14.54 2.83
C PHE A 27 -5.09 13.72 2.29
N SER A 28 -4.17 13.31 3.17
CA SER A 28 -2.93 12.61 2.81
C SER A 28 -3.13 11.26 2.10
N TRP A 29 -4.30 10.64 2.28
CA TRP A 29 -4.70 9.39 1.64
C TRP A 29 -5.29 9.57 0.23
N LEU A 30 -5.59 10.81 -0.16
CA LEU A 30 -6.25 11.13 -1.42
C LEU A 30 -5.28 11.02 -2.58
N VAL A 31 -5.67 10.31 -3.62
CA VAL A 31 -4.92 10.20 -4.87
C VAL A 31 -5.82 10.52 -6.05
N TYR A 32 -5.24 11.05 -7.12
CA TYR A 32 -5.94 11.30 -8.36
C TYR A 32 -5.41 10.37 -9.45
N MET A 33 -6.30 9.60 -10.06
CA MET A 33 -6.00 8.79 -11.23
C MET A 33 -6.13 9.67 -12.47
N SER A 34 -5.04 9.83 -13.23
CA SER A 34 -5.01 10.63 -14.46
C SER A 34 -5.09 9.79 -15.74
N THR A 35 -4.83 8.48 -15.64
CA THR A 35 -4.83 7.54 -16.77
C THR A 35 -6.13 6.76 -16.82
N GLY A 36 -6.76 6.66 -18.01
CA GLY A 36 -8.05 5.99 -18.17
C GLY A 36 -9.20 6.85 -17.65
N GLN A 37 -10.04 6.27 -16.77
CA GLN A 37 -11.08 7.05 -16.09
C GLN A 37 -10.43 7.96 -15.05
N GLN A 38 -10.62 9.27 -15.20
CA GLN A 38 -10.01 10.24 -14.31
C GLN A 38 -10.88 10.53 -13.10
N GLY A 39 -10.27 10.64 -11.92
CA GLY A 39 -10.98 10.95 -10.68
C GLY A 39 -10.19 10.65 -9.42
N ALA A 40 -10.81 10.93 -8.29
CA ALA A 40 -10.19 10.78 -6.98
C ALA A 40 -10.47 9.39 -6.36
N LEU A 41 -9.48 8.88 -5.63
CA LEU A 41 -9.52 7.63 -4.88
C LEU A 41 -8.81 7.79 -3.53
N CYS A 42 -9.06 6.83 -2.63
CA CYS A 42 -8.31 6.66 -1.39
C CYS A 42 -7.34 5.49 -1.54
N ILE A 43 -6.03 5.77 -1.51
CA ILE A 43 -5.02 4.73 -1.74
C ILE A 43 -5.10 3.59 -0.73
N TYR A 44 -5.33 3.90 0.54
CA TYR A 44 -5.41 2.89 1.60
C TYR A 44 -6.66 2.02 1.45
N CYS A 45 -7.81 2.62 1.15
CA CYS A 45 -9.03 1.83 0.99
C CYS A 45 -9.00 0.99 -0.29
N VAL A 46 -8.43 1.49 -1.38
CA VAL A 46 -8.24 0.70 -2.60
C VAL A 46 -7.42 -0.57 -2.31
N LEU A 47 -6.39 -0.46 -1.47
CA LEU A 47 -5.50 -1.58 -1.15
C LEU A 47 -6.06 -2.52 -0.05
N PHE A 48 -6.64 -1.97 1.00
CA PHE A 48 -6.91 -2.70 2.25
C PHE A 48 -8.39 -2.80 2.63
N ALA A 49 -9.31 -2.12 1.95
CA ALA A 49 -10.71 -2.09 2.39
C ALA A 49 -11.38 -3.47 2.38
N ARG A 50 -10.96 -4.37 1.48
CA ARG A 50 -11.48 -5.75 1.43
C ARG A 50 -11.20 -6.55 2.70
N ASP A 51 -10.05 -6.31 3.33
CA ASP A 51 -9.67 -6.95 4.60
C ASP A 51 -10.34 -6.27 5.79
N CYS A 52 -10.83 -5.05 5.61
CA CYS A 52 -11.53 -4.26 6.62
C CYS A 52 -13.05 -4.46 6.62
N THR A 53 -13.62 -5.03 5.55
CA THR A 53 -15.05 -5.31 5.42
C THR A 53 -15.32 -6.80 5.54
N GLY A 54 -16.03 -7.21 6.59
CA GLY A 54 -16.35 -8.64 6.80
C GLY A 54 -17.22 -9.23 5.68
N LYS A 55 -17.12 -10.55 5.48
CA LYS A 55 -18.09 -11.31 4.66
C LYS A 55 -19.47 -11.18 5.30
N GLY A 56 -20.31 -10.28 4.78
CA GLY A 56 -21.63 -9.94 5.33
C GLY A 56 -21.79 -8.50 5.83
N SER A 57 -20.75 -7.65 5.73
CA SER A 57 -20.90 -6.22 6.02
C SER A 57 -21.84 -5.59 4.99
N HIS A 58 -22.93 -4.96 5.45
CA HIS A 58 -23.85 -4.17 4.61
C HIS A 58 -23.21 -2.86 4.09
N GLN A 59 -21.97 -2.55 4.48
CA GLN A 59 -21.29 -1.32 4.10
C GLN A 59 -20.71 -1.44 2.69
N GLN A 60 -21.36 -0.77 1.73
CA GLN A 60 -20.98 -0.83 0.32
C GLN A 60 -19.72 0.01 0.06
N LEU A 61 -18.67 -0.63 -0.44
CA LEU A 61 -17.49 0.04 -1.00
C LEU A 61 -17.87 0.68 -2.34
N LYS A 62 -17.98 2.01 -2.39
CA LYS A 62 -18.36 2.77 -3.60
C LYS A 62 -17.29 3.80 -3.96
N PHE A 63 -17.65 5.08 -3.88
CA PHE A 63 -16.78 6.20 -4.23
C PHE A 63 -15.52 6.20 -3.38
N LEU A 64 -14.42 6.57 -4.01
CA LEU A 64 -13.04 6.56 -3.49
C LEU A 64 -12.41 5.17 -3.32
N VAL A 65 -13.15 4.08 -3.55
CA VAL A 65 -12.65 2.71 -3.37
C VAL A 65 -12.80 1.88 -4.64
N THR A 66 -14.03 1.51 -4.99
CA THR A 66 -14.33 0.74 -6.21
C THR A 66 -14.66 1.66 -7.38
N GLN A 67 -15.12 2.88 -7.07
CA GLN A 67 -15.49 3.90 -8.04
C GLN A 67 -14.73 5.18 -7.78
N LEU A 68 -14.32 5.84 -8.85
CA LEU A 68 -13.67 7.15 -8.81
C LEU A 68 -14.69 8.22 -8.39
N LEU A 69 -14.29 9.12 -7.50
CA LEU A 69 -15.07 10.34 -7.26
C LEU A 69 -14.72 11.36 -8.36
N THR A 70 -15.72 11.79 -9.12
CA THR A 70 -15.58 12.74 -10.24
C THR A 70 -16.42 14.00 -10.06
N LYS A 71 -17.35 14.00 -9.09
CA LYS A 71 -18.21 15.15 -8.78
C LYS A 71 -17.56 16.01 -7.70
N TRP A 72 -17.33 17.28 -8.03
CA TRP A 72 -16.53 18.17 -7.19
C TRP A 72 -17.33 19.12 -6.30
N LYS A 73 -18.65 19.22 -6.51
CA LYS A 73 -19.52 20.16 -5.79
C LYS A 73 -19.43 20.01 -4.28
N ASP A 74 -19.47 18.77 -3.80
CA ASP A 74 -19.49 18.43 -2.38
C ASP A 74 -18.23 17.63 -1.97
N ALA A 75 -17.16 17.69 -2.79
CA ALA A 75 -15.97 16.86 -2.63
C ALA A 75 -15.33 16.96 -1.24
N VAL A 76 -15.23 18.17 -0.67
CA VAL A 76 -14.65 18.35 0.67
C VAL A 76 -15.51 17.68 1.74
N HIS A 77 -16.83 17.73 1.61
CA HIS A 77 -17.75 17.01 2.49
C HIS A 77 -17.57 15.50 2.34
N ASP A 78 -17.54 15.01 1.09
CA ASP A 78 -17.39 13.58 0.80
C ASP A 78 -16.05 13.02 1.30
N PHE A 79 -14.96 13.79 1.19
CA PHE A 79 -13.65 13.39 1.72
C PHE A 79 -13.64 13.35 3.25
N LYS A 80 -14.25 14.34 3.92
CA LYS A 80 -14.38 14.32 5.39
C LYS A 80 -15.21 13.13 5.83
N HIS A 81 -16.38 12.93 5.23
CA HIS A 81 -17.23 11.81 5.54
C HIS A 81 -16.49 10.48 5.32
N HIS A 82 -15.77 10.32 4.21
CA HIS A 82 -14.96 9.14 3.94
C HIS A 82 -13.90 8.89 5.03
N SER A 83 -13.23 9.94 5.51
CA SER A 83 -12.23 9.81 6.58
C SER A 83 -12.81 9.34 7.93
N GLU A 84 -14.11 9.57 8.16
CA GLU A 84 -14.80 9.16 9.38
C GLU A 84 -15.30 7.71 9.34
N ILE A 85 -15.43 7.14 8.14
CA ILE A 85 -15.91 5.77 7.93
C ILE A 85 -14.95 4.75 8.56
N GLN A 86 -15.51 3.73 9.21
CA GLN A 86 -14.74 2.71 9.93
C GLN A 86 -13.76 1.94 9.05
N TYR A 87 -14.18 1.46 7.88
CA TYR A 87 -13.26 0.72 6.99
C TYR A 87 -12.07 1.58 6.55
N HIS A 88 -12.25 2.91 6.45
CA HIS A 88 -11.16 3.82 6.12
C HIS A 88 -10.12 3.85 7.25
N LYS A 89 -10.57 4.06 8.49
CA LYS A 89 -9.71 4.07 9.68
C LYS A 89 -8.94 2.75 9.82
N SER A 90 -9.62 1.62 9.62
CA SER A 90 -8.99 0.29 9.62
C SER A 90 -7.98 0.13 8.48
N SER A 91 -8.30 0.61 7.28
CA SER A 91 -7.39 0.54 6.11
C SER A 91 -6.12 1.37 6.35
N VAL A 92 -6.25 2.55 6.96
CA VAL A 92 -5.12 3.40 7.35
C VAL A 92 -4.23 2.67 8.37
N LEU A 93 -4.82 2.03 9.38
CA LEU A 93 -4.07 1.25 10.37
C LEU A 93 -3.33 0.06 9.74
N LEU A 94 -3.97 -0.68 8.84
CA LEU A 94 -3.33 -1.78 8.10
C LEU A 94 -2.17 -1.27 7.23
N ALA A 95 -2.36 -0.13 6.55
CA ALA A 95 -1.31 0.47 5.75
C ALA A 95 -0.10 0.89 6.60
N ASP A 96 -0.33 1.50 7.77
CA ASP A 96 0.73 1.89 8.70
C ASP A 96 1.50 0.67 9.22
N ASN A 97 0.79 -0.40 9.61
CA ASN A 97 1.41 -1.66 10.01
C ASN A 97 2.23 -2.29 8.88
N PHE A 98 1.69 -2.30 7.66
CA PHE A 98 2.39 -2.78 6.48
C PHE A 98 3.69 -2.01 6.24
N MET A 99 3.65 -0.67 6.32
CA MET A 99 4.83 0.18 6.15
C MET A 99 5.87 -0.05 7.26
N LYS A 100 5.45 -0.23 8.51
CA LYS A 100 6.34 -0.55 9.65
C LYS A 100 7.06 -1.89 9.45
N MET A 101 6.34 -2.90 8.96
CA MET A 101 6.92 -4.21 8.61
C MET A 101 7.88 -4.11 7.42
N TYR A 102 7.48 -3.39 6.37
CA TYR A 102 8.28 -3.21 5.16
C TYR A 102 9.60 -2.51 5.45
N ASN A 103 9.56 -1.43 6.24
CA ASN A 103 10.74 -0.67 6.66
C ASN A 103 11.58 -1.38 7.75
N LYS A 104 11.28 -2.65 8.08
CA LYS A 104 11.93 -3.45 9.15
C LYS A 104 11.95 -2.75 10.52
N SER A 105 11.08 -1.77 10.73
CA SER A 105 10.96 -1.02 11.98
C SER A 105 10.20 -1.82 13.04
N GLN A 106 9.54 -2.90 12.65
CA GLN A 106 8.98 -3.93 13.52
C GLN A 106 9.34 -5.32 12.98
N PRO A 107 9.83 -6.25 13.82
CA PRO A 107 10.01 -7.64 13.40
C PRO A 107 8.65 -8.25 13.04
N ASN A 108 8.62 -9.16 12.06
CA ASN A 108 7.44 -9.94 11.67
C ASN A 108 6.85 -10.65 12.93
N ILE A 109 5.54 -10.86 12.98
CA ILE A 109 4.83 -11.54 14.08
C ILE A 109 5.52 -12.85 14.49
N ILE A 110 6.00 -13.64 13.52
CA ILE A 110 6.73 -14.90 13.79
C ILE A 110 8.03 -14.64 14.57
N SER A 111 8.76 -13.59 14.20
CA SER A 111 9.97 -13.15 14.90
C SER A 111 9.73 -12.44 16.24
N GLN A 112 8.49 -12.03 16.54
CA GLN A 112 8.13 -11.49 17.86
C GLN A 112 7.79 -12.59 18.87
N ILE A 113 7.26 -13.73 18.39
CA ILE A 113 6.81 -14.83 19.24
C ILE A 113 7.94 -15.82 19.53
N ASP A 114 8.89 -15.98 18.60
CA ASP A 114 9.94 -16.98 18.72
C ASP A 114 11.34 -16.40 18.46
N ASN A 115 12.04 -16.07 19.56
CA ASN A 115 13.47 -15.70 19.52
C ASN A 115 14.34 -16.84 18.97
N GLY A 116 13.91 -18.10 19.10
CA GLY A 116 14.58 -19.27 18.53
C GLY A 116 14.51 -19.28 17.00
N TYR A 117 13.38 -18.87 16.43
CA TYR A 117 13.22 -18.72 14.98
C TYR A 117 14.17 -17.66 14.40
N LEU A 118 14.35 -16.53 15.09
CA LEU A 118 15.31 -15.50 14.69
C LEU A 118 16.77 -16.01 14.73
N ALA A 119 17.14 -16.73 15.79
CA ALA A 119 18.44 -17.35 15.92
C ALA A 119 18.68 -18.38 14.80
N GLN A 120 17.67 -19.19 14.47
CA GLN A 120 17.74 -20.17 13.39
C GLN A 120 17.85 -19.52 12.01
N ILE A 121 17.13 -18.42 11.74
CA ILE A 121 17.30 -17.65 10.50
C ILE A 121 18.74 -17.11 10.40
N ALA A 122 19.28 -16.56 11.49
CA ALA A 122 20.63 -16.00 11.51
C ALA A 122 21.69 -17.09 11.28
N GLU A 123 21.55 -18.23 11.96
CA GLU A 123 22.37 -19.44 11.78
C GLU A 123 22.31 -19.94 10.33
N ASN A 124 21.11 -20.10 9.77
CA ASN A 124 20.90 -20.56 8.40
C ASN A 124 21.51 -19.60 7.37
N ARG A 125 21.41 -18.28 7.58
CA ARG A 125 22.07 -17.29 6.71
C ARG A 125 23.59 -17.41 6.75
N LYS A 126 24.20 -17.61 7.92
CA LYS A 126 25.66 -17.83 8.04
C LYS A 126 26.09 -19.10 7.28
N ARG A 127 25.32 -20.18 7.41
CA ARG A 127 25.57 -21.44 6.70
C ARG A 127 25.46 -21.27 5.19
N LEU A 128 24.44 -20.55 4.70
CA LEU A 128 24.27 -20.27 3.27
C LEU A 128 25.43 -19.45 2.70
N ILE A 129 25.94 -18.46 3.43
CA ILE A 129 27.12 -17.70 3.01
C ILE A 129 28.33 -18.63 2.83
N SER A 130 28.60 -19.50 3.81
CA SER A 130 29.71 -20.46 3.75
C SER A 130 29.56 -21.48 2.60
N ILE A 131 28.34 -21.94 2.32
CA ILE A 131 28.04 -22.80 1.17
C ILE A 131 28.32 -22.06 -0.14
N ILE A 132 27.88 -20.81 -0.26
CA ILE A 132 28.11 -19.98 -1.46
C ILE A 132 29.61 -19.72 -1.65
N GLU A 133 30.36 -19.45 -0.59
CA GLU A 133 31.81 -19.28 -0.64
C GLU A 133 32.52 -20.55 -1.10
N THR A 134 32.11 -21.70 -0.57
CA THR A 134 32.60 -23.01 -1.01
C THR A 134 32.30 -23.24 -2.49
N ILE A 135 31.08 -22.96 -2.95
CA ILE A 135 30.70 -23.06 -4.37
C ILE A 135 31.58 -22.16 -5.25
N LYS A 136 31.82 -20.91 -4.84
CA LYS A 136 32.71 -19.99 -5.54
C LYS A 136 34.15 -20.50 -5.58
N LEU A 137 34.64 -21.07 -4.49
CA LEU A 137 35.99 -21.65 -4.41
C LEU A 137 36.12 -22.85 -5.34
N CYS A 138 35.18 -23.78 -5.28
CA CYS A 138 35.14 -24.95 -6.16
C CYS A 138 35.09 -24.54 -7.64
N GLY A 139 34.27 -23.54 -7.99
CA GLY A 139 34.22 -23.00 -9.34
C GLY A 139 35.55 -22.36 -9.80
N ARG A 140 36.28 -21.68 -8.91
CA ARG A 140 37.61 -21.12 -9.21
C ARG A 140 38.69 -22.17 -9.39
N GLN A 141 38.57 -23.29 -8.68
CA GLN A 141 39.56 -24.37 -8.69
C GLN A 141 39.19 -25.49 -9.68
N GLU A 142 38.14 -25.30 -10.50
CA GLU A 142 37.59 -26.30 -11.42
C GLU A 142 37.22 -27.63 -10.72
N LEU A 143 36.93 -27.57 -9.42
CA LEU A 143 36.53 -28.72 -8.62
C LEU A 143 35.05 -29.00 -8.83
N ALA A 144 34.72 -30.24 -9.16
CA ALA A 144 33.33 -30.68 -9.29
C ALA A 144 32.60 -30.60 -7.93
N LEU A 145 31.46 -29.92 -7.91
CA LEU A 145 30.51 -29.93 -6.79
C LEU A 145 29.78 -31.28 -6.79
N LYS A 146 30.41 -32.32 -6.23
CA LYS A 146 29.76 -33.62 -6.14
C LYS A 146 28.83 -33.69 -4.93
N GLY A 147 27.59 -34.10 -5.20
CA GLY A 147 26.79 -34.85 -4.25
C GLY A 147 27.43 -36.22 -3.98
N MET A 148 27.28 -36.70 -2.76
CA MET A 148 27.39 -38.14 -2.50
C MET A 148 26.27 -38.88 -3.21
#